data_AF-A0A7X7I6R8-F1
#
_entry.id   AF-A0A7X7I6R8-F1
#
_cell.length_a   1.000
_cell.length_b   1.000
_cell.length_c   1.000
_cell.angle_alpha   90.00
_cell.angle_beta   90.00
_cell.angle_gamma   90.00
#
_symmetry.space_group_name_H-M   'P 1'
#
loop_
_entity.id
_entity.type
_entity.pdbx_description
1 polymer ?
#
loop_
_entity_poly.entity_id
_entity_poly.type
_entity_poly.pdbx_seq_one_letter_code
_entity_poly.pdbx_strand_id
1 'polypeptide(L)'
;MESQIKKFESIKAFLVNSDCFRQYIKTAITFLSFEEFELFIKFPDKSIYNGTLLSSNRFDYKSINDTCSDDYTLFFKCFWNSSRLLLSGNWQRRDAHGEIFIHASLQ
;
A
#
# COMPACT_ATOMS: atom_id res chain seq x y z
N MET A 1 -14.44 14.80 -16.55
CA MET A 1 -13.57 15.23 -15.44
C MET A 1 -12.19 14.71 -15.76
N GLU A 2 -11.21 15.59 -15.97
CA GLU A 2 -9.83 15.18 -16.21
C GLU A 2 -9.30 14.40 -15.01
N SER A 3 -8.67 13.25 -15.28
CA SER A 3 -7.98 12.49 -14.26
C SER A 3 -6.71 13.23 -13.86
N GLN A 4 -6.75 13.96 -12.74
CA GLN A 4 -5.54 14.52 -12.15
C GLN A 4 -4.81 13.41 -11.38
N ILE A 5 -3.65 13.01 -11.91
CA ILE A 5 -2.69 12.18 -11.19
C ILE A 5 -2.26 12.94 -9.94
N LYS A 6 -2.39 12.31 -8.77
CA LYS A 6 -2.03 12.89 -7.47
C LYS A 6 -0.96 12.05 -6.81
N LYS A 7 0.09 12.70 -6.29
CA LYS A 7 1.16 12.02 -5.56
C LYS A 7 0.97 12.23 -4.07
N PHE A 8 1.04 11.14 -3.31
CA PHE A 8 0.98 11.17 -1.85
C PHE A 8 2.30 10.71 -1.26
N GLU A 9 2.82 11.47 -0.32
CA GLU A 9 3.98 11.10 0.50
C GLU A 9 3.54 10.54 1.84
N SER A 10 4.24 9.49 2.29
CA SER A 10 3.93 8.88 3.57
C SER A 10 4.32 9.81 4.73
N ILE A 11 3.34 10.10 5.58
CA ILE A 11 3.54 10.74 6.88
C ILE A 11 4.03 9.67 7.86
N LYS A 12 3.42 8.49 7.80
CA LYS A 12 3.73 7.35 8.65
C LYS A 12 3.33 6.06 7.96
N ALA A 13 4.24 5.10 7.92
CA ALA A 13 3.94 3.76 7.42
C ALA A 13 4.66 2.70 8.26
N PHE A 14 3.96 1.62 8.60
CA PHE A 14 4.50 0.52 9.39
C PHE A 14 3.77 -0.79 9.11
N LEU A 15 4.48 -1.88 9.36
CA LEU A 15 3.99 -3.25 9.37
C LEU A 15 3.83 -3.69 10.83
N VAL A 16 2.92 -4.63 11.06
CA VAL A 16 2.87 -5.45 12.26
C VAL A 16 2.96 -6.90 11.79
N ASN A 17 4.04 -7.57 12.15
CA ASN A 17 4.26 -8.98 11.78
C ASN A 17 3.41 -9.90 12.66
N SER A 18 3.32 -11.18 12.30
CA SER A 18 2.59 -12.20 13.06
C SER A 18 3.07 -12.41 14.49
N ASP A 19 4.31 -12.01 14.80
CA ASP A 19 4.90 -11.99 16.15
C ASP A 19 4.57 -10.69 16.93
N CYS A 20 3.65 -9.87 16.42
CA CYS A 20 3.28 -8.55 16.92
C CYS A 20 4.40 -7.50 16.90
N PHE A 21 5.53 -7.78 16.22
CA PHE A 21 6.61 -6.81 16.10
C PHE A 21 6.27 -5.72 15.09
N ARG A 22 6.44 -4.46 15.49
CA ARG A 22 6.18 -3.30 14.65
C ARG A 22 7.44 -2.86 13.91
N GLN A 23 7.35 -2.75 12.58
CA GLN A 23 8.45 -2.30 11.74
C GLN A 23 8.05 -1.12 10.87
N TYR A 24 8.86 -0.06 10.86
CA TYR A 24 8.61 1.10 10.00
C TYR A 24 9.05 0.82 8.56
N ILE A 25 8.26 1.31 7.61
CA ILE A 25 8.52 1.15 6.17
C ILE A 25 8.49 2.51 5.48
N LYS A 26 9.11 2.57 4.29
CA LYS A 26 8.99 3.72 3.39
C LYS A 26 8.02 3.37 2.29
N THR A 27 7.13 4.31 1.96
CA THR A 27 6.11 4.12 0.94
C THR A 27 5.98 5.36 0.07
N ALA A 28 5.63 5.16 -1.20
CA ALA A 28 5.20 6.22 -2.10
C ALA A 28 3.94 5.77 -2.82
N ILE A 29 2.99 6.68 -3.03
CA ILE A 29 1.68 6.36 -3.59
C ILE A 29 1.35 7.35 -4.71
N THR A 30 1.05 6.82 -5.89
CA THR A 30 0.50 7.59 -7.01
C THR A 30 -0.97 7.23 -7.15
N PHE A 31 -1.86 8.18 -6.90
CA PHE A 31 -3.28 8.04 -7.21
C PHE A 31 -3.50 8.30 -8.69
N LEU A 32 -3.98 7.28 -9.40
CA LEU A 32 -4.33 7.35 -10.82
C LEU A 32 -5.83 7.59 -10.98
N SER A 33 -6.66 6.91 -10.17
CA SER A 33 -8.11 7.09 -10.15
C SER A 33 -8.73 6.54 -8.86
N PHE A 34 -10.05 6.70 -8.68
CA PHE A 34 -10.78 6.04 -7.59
C PHE A 34 -10.70 4.51 -7.65
N GLU A 35 -10.31 3.93 -8.77
CA GLU A 35 -10.22 2.49 -8.95
C GLU A 35 -8.78 1.99 -8.89
N GLU A 36 -7.79 2.89 -8.86
CA GLU A 36 -6.39 2.53 -9.10
C GLU A 36 -5.38 3.43 -8.38
N PHE A 37 -4.47 2.78 -7.64
CA PHE A 37 -3.25 3.39 -7.12
C PHE A 37 -2.02 2.62 -7.58
N GLU A 38 -0.92 3.32 -7.84
CA GLU A 38 0.41 2.71 -7.79
C GLU A 38 0.97 2.82 -6.38
N LEU A 39 1.51 1.72 -5.86
CA LEU A 39 2.09 1.64 -4.54
C LEU A 39 3.51 1.09 -4.62
N PHE A 40 4.43 1.86 -4.04
CA PHE A 40 5.79 1.43 -3.76
C PHE A 40 5.96 1.24 -2.25
N ILE A 41 6.55 0.11 -1.84
CA ILE A 41 6.94 -0.17 -0.46
C ILE A 41 8.40 -0.63 -0.43
N LYS A 42 9.20 -0.06 0.46
CA LYS A 42 10.51 -0.59 0.84
C LYS A 42 10.43 -1.18 2.24
N PHE A 43 10.61 -2.50 2.33
CA PHE A 43 10.54 -3.28 3.57
C PHE A 43 11.84 -3.17 4.38
N PRO A 44 11.83 -3.54 5.68
CA PRO A 44 13.00 -3.44 6.56
C PRO A 44 14.16 -4.35 6.14
N ASP A 45 13.86 -5.49 5.54
CA ASP A 45 14.82 -6.46 4.99
C ASP A 45 15.41 -6.02 3.64
N LYS A 46 15.10 -4.78 3.21
CA LYS A 46 15.47 -4.17 1.93
C LYS A 46 14.74 -4.73 0.71
N SER A 47 13.78 -5.64 0.87
CA SER A 47 12.92 -6.02 -0.25
C SER A 47 12.05 -4.84 -0.67
N ILE A 48 11.60 -4.89 -1.92
CA ILE A 48 10.80 -3.85 -2.52
C ILE A 48 9.55 -4.48 -3.11
N TYR A 49 8.41 -3.87 -2.83
CA TYR A 49 7.20 -4.07 -3.59
C TYR A 49 6.94 -2.83 -4.46
N ASN A 50 6.67 -3.04 -5.74
CA ASN A 50 6.18 -2.01 -6.64
C ASN A 50 5.04 -2.62 -7.46
N GLY A 51 3.84 -2.10 -7.32
CA GLY A 51 2.68 -2.66 -8.01
C GLY A 51 1.44 -1.78 -7.92
N THR A 52 0.44 -2.18 -8.69
CA THR A 52 -0.84 -1.48 -8.77
C THR A 52 -1.86 -2.11 -7.83
N LEU A 53 -2.52 -1.28 -7.04
CA LEU A 53 -3.69 -1.60 -6.23
C LEU A 53 -4.95 -1.27 -7.01
N LEU A 54 -5.78 -2.29 -7.25
CA LEU A 54 -7.07 -2.17 -7.94
C LEU A 54 -8.22 -2.24 -6.95
N SER A 55 -9.21 -1.37 -7.12
CA SER A 55 -10.39 -1.36 -6.26
C SER A 55 -11.50 -2.27 -6.76
N SER A 56 -12.21 -2.93 -5.84
CA SER A 56 -13.46 -3.63 -6.16
C SER A 56 -14.71 -2.77 -5.91
N ASN A 57 -14.63 -1.77 -5.03
CA ASN A 57 -15.79 -0.96 -4.61
C ASN A 57 -15.43 0.46 -4.13
N ARG A 58 -14.29 1.01 -4.57
CA ARG A 58 -13.68 2.29 -4.17
C ARG A 58 -13.12 2.38 -2.75
N PHE A 59 -13.31 1.36 -1.93
CA PHE A 59 -12.81 1.31 -0.56
C PHE A 59 -11.89 0.12 -0.31
N ASP A 60 -12.17 -1.01 -0.95
CA ASP A 60 -11.36 -2.21 -0.87
C ASP A 60 -10.42 -2.26 -2.08
N TYR A 61 -9.12 -2.34 -1.81
CA TYR A 61 -8.06 -2.39 -2.80
C TYR A 61 -7.24 -3.66 -2.65
N LYS A 62 -6.88 -4.25 -3.78
CA LYS A 62 -6.10 -5.48 -3.84
C LYS A 62 -4.97 -5.33 -4.83
N SER A 63 -3.83 -5.90 -4.49
CA SER A 63 -2.77 -6.18 -5.46
C SER A 63 -2.24 -7.58 -5.26
N ILE A 64 -2.04 -8.28 -6.37
CA ILE A 64 -1.28 -9.52 -6.41
C ILE A 64 -0.12 -9.22 -7.35
N ASN A 65 1.09 -9.28 -6.83
CA ASN A 65 2.30 -9.20 -7.62
C ASN A 65 2.96 -10.58 -7.59
N ASP A 66 2.77 -11.32 -8.66
CA ASP A 66 3.29 -12.67 -8.87
C ASP A 66 4.51 -12.54 -9.79
N THR A 67 5.67 -12.26 -9.18
CA THR A 67 6.96 -12.27 -9.89
C THR A 67 7.80 -13.39 -9.33
N CYS A 68 8.55 -14.08 -10.22
CA CYS A 68 9.37 -15.24 -9.86
C CYS A 68 10.33 -15.03 -8.67
N SER A 69 10.64 -13.78 -8.29
CA SER A 69 11.52 -13.43 -7.19
C SER A 69 10.84 -13.21 -5.84
N ASP A 70 9.61 -12.68 -5.79
CA ASP A 70 8.89 -12.40 -4.53
C ASP A 70 7.38 -12.19 -4.78
N ASP A 71 6.56 -13.13 -4.28
CA ASP A 71 5.11 -13.05 -4.41
C ASP A 71 4.54 -12.20 -3.28
N TYR A 72 3.93 -11.06 -3.60
CA TYR A 72 3.23 -10.23 -2.64
C TYR A 72 1.73 -10.25 -2.91
N THR A 73 0.97 -10.46 -1.85
CA THR A 73 -0.46 -10.15 -1.84
C THR A 73 -0.72 -9.05 -0.84
N LEU A 74 -1.34 -7.97 -1.30
CA LEU A 74 -1.76 -6.82 -0.48
C LEU A 74 -3.27 -6.67 -0.56
N PHE A 75 -3.90 -6.50 0.60
CA PHE A 75 -5.31 -6.13 0.74
C PHE A 75 -5.42 -4.90 1.62
N PHE A 76 -6.03 -3.84 1.12
CA PHE A 76 -6.22 -2.60 1.88
C PHE A 76 -7.68 -2.17 1.89
N LYS A 77 -8.10 -1.66 3.04
CA LYS A 77 -9.16 -0.66 3.11
C LYS A 77 -8.54 0.71 2.95
N CYS A 78 -9.17 1.54 2.12
CA CYS A 78 -8.75 2.87 1.79
C CYS A 78 -9.76 3.89 2.31
N PHE A 79 -9.28 4.83 3.12
CA PHE A 79 -10.00 6.04 3.47
C PHE A 79 -9.23 7.22 2.92
N TRP A 80 -9.86 7.94 1.99
CA TRP A 80 -9.26 9.11 1.39
C TRP A 80 -10.15 10.33 1.63
N ASN A 81 -9.52 11.49 1.72
CA ASN A 81 -10.15 12.78 1.56
C ASN A 81 -9.30 13.63 0.60
N SER A 82 -9.67 14.88 0.39
CA SER A 82 -9.04 15.78 -0.58
C SER A 82 -7.51 15.91 -0.45
N SER A 83 -6.93 15.67 0.73
CA SER A 83 -5.51 15.89 1.02
C SER A 83 -4.81 14.73 1.74
N ARG A 84 -5.55 13.74 2.24
CA ARG A 84 -5.01 12.63 3.04
C ARG A 84 -5.54 11.29 2.56
N LEU A 85 -4.69 10.30 2.72
CA LEU A 85 -4.94 8.91 2.38
C LEU A 85 -4.53 8.03 3.55
N LEU A 86 -5.42 7.13 3.96
CA LEU A 86 -5.18 6.09 4.94
C LEU A 86 -5.43 4.74 4.27
N LEU A 87 -4.39 3.93 4.17
CA LEU A 87 -4.47 2.54 3.75
C LEU A 87 -4.20 1.65 4.95
N SER A 88 -5.12 0.74 5.26
CA SER A 88 -4.96 -0.24 6.34
C SER A 88 -5.41 -1.61 5.87
N GLY A 89 -4.61 -2.64 6.11
CA GLY A 89 -5.04 -4.01 5.83
C GLY A 89 -3.93 -5.01 6.00
N ASN A 90 -3.89 -6.02 5.16
CA ASN A 90 -3.04 -7.19 5.31
C ASN A 90 -2.02 -7.28 4.18
N TRP A 91 -0.85 -7.83 4.50
CA TRP A 91 0.16 -8.20 3.54
C TRP A 91 0.58 -9.65 3.75
N GLN A 92 0.97 -10.31 2.68
CA GLN A 92 1.52 -11.66 2.70
C GLN A 92 2.64 -11.77 1.66
N ARG A 93 3.75 -12.40 2.05
CA ARG A 93 4.88 -12.77 1.19
C ARG A 93 5.41 -14.14 1.59
N ARG A 94 5.21 -15.16 0.75
CA ARG A 94 5.59 -16.57 1.04
C ARG A 94 5.17 -16.97 2.46
N ASP A 95 6.14 -17.14 3.36
CA ASP A 95 5.97 -17.59 4.75
C ASP A 95 5.75 -16.44 5.76
N ALA A 96 5.79 -15.18 5.30
CA ALA A 96 5.59 -14.00 6.15
C ALA A 96 4.24 -13.35 5.85
N HIS A 97 3.57 -12.88 6.90
CA HIS A 97 2.32 -12.15 6.79
C HIS A 97 2.13 -11.23 8.00
N GLY A 98 1.19 -10.31 7.86
CA GLY A 98 0.79 -9.45 8.95
C GLY A 98 -0.10 -8.31 8.49
N GLU A 99 -0.13 -7.26 9.30
CA GLU A 99 -0.89 -6.05 9.02
C GLU A 99 0.02 -4.94 8.48
N ILE A 100 -0.54 -4.05 7.68
CA ILE A 100 0.14 -2.90 7.09
C ILE A 100 -0.75 -1.67 7.23
N PHE A 101 -0.14 -0.57 7.66
CA PHE A 101 -0.79 0.71 7.86
C PHE A 101 0.02 1.82 7.21
N ILE A 102 -0.61 2.60 6.35
CA ILE A 102 0.01 3.72 5.64
C ILE A 102 -0.89 4.95 5.78
N HIS A 103 -0.32 6.02 6.32
CA HIS A 103 -0.93 7.35 6.33
C HIS A 103 -0.07 8.27 5.46
N ALA A 104 -0.70 8.88 4.47
CA ALA A 104 -0.03 9.72 3.48
C ALA A 104 -0.82 11.01 3.24
N SER A 105 -0.12 12.06 2.79
CA SER A 105 -0.72 13.33 2.39
C SER A 105 -0.29 13.72 0.99
N LEU A 106 -1.16 14.48 0.32
CA LEU A 106 -0.86 15.11 -0.96
C LEU A 106 0.38 16.00 -0.82
N GLN A 107 1.27 15.97 -1.81
CA GLN A 107 2.31 16.99 -1.98
C GLN A 107 1.79 18.21 -2.74
#